data_AF-F8EUW1-F1
#
_entry.id   AF-F8EUW1-F1
#
_cell.length_a   1.000
_cell.length_b   1.000
_cell.length_c   1.000
_cell.angle_alpha   90.00
_cell.angle_beta   90.00
_cell.angle_gamma   90.00
#
_symmetry.space_group_name_H-M   'P 1'
#
loop_
_entity.id
_entity.type
_entity.pdbx_description
1 polymer ?
#
loop_
_entity_poly.entity_id
_entity_poly.type
_entity_poly.pdbx_seq_one_letter_code
_entity_poly.pdbx_strand_id
1 'polypeptide(L)'
;MTDKIDRSEAVISLWPEFAEAIVTGKKTVEFRRRIALPVETGRLWIYSTKPVQAILGYARIRQIVTGTPHDLWSHYGEQAFLTEKQYKAYFENSDKATAFLLYDNQTISPISLTELRNIRPRFYPPQSLTWLSPEETSRLEAMGDH
;
A
#
# COMPACT_ATOMS: atom_id res chain seq x y z
N MET A 1 24.15 15.75 8.73
CA MET A 1 22.75 16.17 8.59
C MET A 1 21.96 14.90 8.40
N THR A 2 21.20 14.49 9.41
CA THR A 2 20.37 13.28 9.33
C THR A 2 19.23 13.62 8.38
N ASP A 3 19.28 13.10 7.15
CA ASP A 3 18.14 13.18 6.25
C ASP A 3 16.94 12.57 6.98
N LYS A 4 16.01 13.43 7.36
CA LYS A 4 14.75 13.04 7.94
C LYS A 4 14.03 12.31 6.81
N ILE A 5 13.98 10.98 6.87
CA ILE A 5 13.27 10.19 5.86
C ILE A 5 11.87 10.74 5.76
N ASP A 6 11.56 11.37 4.64
CA ASP A 6 10.23 11.84 4.33
C ASP A 6 9.34 10.59 4.18
N ARG A 7 8.29 10.50 4.99
CA ARG A 7 7.39 9.35 5.04
C ARG A 7 6.18 9.54 4.12
N SER A 8 6.34 10.38 3.10
CA SER A 8 5.36 10.71 2.08
C SER A 8 5.27 9.65 0.99
N GLU A 9 6.32 8.87 0.74
CA GLU A 9 6.37 7.89 -0.36
C GLU A 9 6.72 6.50 0.17
N ALA A 10 5.82 5.54 -0.02
CA ALA A 10 6.05 4.16 0.41
C ALA A 10 5.50 3.14 -0.59
N VAL A 11 6.13 1.97 -0.64
CA VAL A 11 5.61 0.79 -1.34
C VAL A 11 4.97 -0.16 -0.33
N ILE A 12 3.79 -0.67 -0.65
CA ILE A 12 3.16 -1.80 0.06
C ILE A 12 2.95 -2.97 -0.90
N SER A 13 3.01 -4.19 -0.38
CA SER A 13 2.71 -5.40 -1.15
C SER A 13 1.30 -5.90 -0.84
N LEU A 14 0.57 -6.32 -1.88
CA LEU A 14 -0.70 -7.04 -1.76
C LEU A 14 -0.78 -8.19 -2.77
N TRP A 15 -1.68 -9.14 -2.53
CA TRP A 15 -2.05 -10.13 -3.54
C TRP A 15 -2.72 -9.45 -4.75
N PRO A 16 -2.60 -10.03 -5.95
CA PRO A 16 -3.00 -9.38 -7.20
C PRO A 16 -4.41 -8.81 -7.19
N GLU A 17 -5.39 -9.56 -6.66
CA GLU A 17 -6.79 -9.13 -6.62
C GLU A 17 -7.00 -7.87 -5.77
N PHE A 18 -6.26 -7.72 -4.67
CA PHE A 18 -6.36 -6.54 -3.80
C PHE A 18 -5.54 -5.37 -4.36
N ALA A 19 -4.39 -5.66 -4.97
CA ALA A 19 -3.58 -4.64 -5.63
C ALA A 19 -4.35 -3.97 -6.77
N GLU A 20 -4.96 -4.78 -7.64
CA GLU A 20 -5.81 -4.30 -8.74
C GLU A 20 -7.04 -3.55 -8.21
N ALA A 21 -7.69 -4.06 -7.16
CA ALA A 21 -8.82 -3.38 -6.55
C ALA A 21 -8.45 -2.00 -5.99
N ILE A 22 -7.25 -1.82 -5.43
CA ILE A 22 -6.79 -0.51 -4.97
C ILE A 22 -6.58 0.42 -6.16
N VAL A 23 -5.78 0.04 -7.16
CA VAL A 23 -5.41 0.98 -8.25
C VAL A 23 -6.62 1.35 -9.12
N THR A 24 -7.62 0.46 -9.22
CA THR A 24 -8.90 0.72 -9.92
C THR A 24 -9.96 1.42 -9.05
N GLY A 25 -9.65 1.72 -7.79
CA GLY A 25 -10.56 2.43 -6.88
C GLY A 25 -11.71 1.59 -6.29
N LYS A 26 -11.74 0.27 -6.53
CA LYS A 26 -12.73 -0.66 -5.95
C LYS A 26 -12.48 -0.93 -4.46
N LYS A 27 -11.21 -0.84 -4.03
CA LYS A 27 -10.77 -0.97 -2.63
C LYS A 27 -10.22 0.37 -2.19
N THR A 28 -10.97 1.06 -1.33
CA THR A 28 -10.59 2.38 -0.81
C THR A 28 -10.17 2.34 0.66
N VAL A 29 -10.17 1.15 1.28
CA VAL A 29 -9.62 0.95 2.63
C VAL A 29 -8.62 -0.19 2.63
N GLU A 30 -7.44 0.06 3.16
CA GLU A 30 -6.41 -0.97 3.41
C GLU A 30 -6.18 -1.15 4.91
N PHE A 31 -6.28 -2.39 5.39
CA PHE A 31 -6.11 -2.70 6.80
C PHE A 31 -4.74 -3.31 7.09
N ARG A 32 -4.13 -2.94 8.23
CA ARG A 32 -2.81 -3.42 8.67
C ARG A 32 -2.80 -3.67 10.18
N ARG A 33 -2.14 -4.74 10.63
CA ARG A 33 -1.93 -5.06 12.06
C ARG A 33 -1.02 -4.05 12.75
N ARG A 34 0.26 -4.05 12.36
CA ARG A 34 1.31 -3.17 12.86
C ARG A 34 2.09 -2.65 11.66
N ILE A 35 2.15 -1.34 11.51
CA ILE A 35 2.82 -0.69 10.39
C ILE A 35 3.40 0.64 10.85
N ALA A 36 4.56 1.00 10.33
CA ALA A 36 5.06 2.36 10.47
C ALA A 36 4.10 3.29 9.73
N LEU A 37 3.60 4.34 10.39
CA LEU A 37 2.58 5.20 9.79
C LEU A 37 3.24 6.12 8.75
N PRO A 38 2.78 6.09 7.48
CA PRO A 38 3.05 7.16 6.53
C PRO A 38 2.41 8.47 7.02
N VAL A 39 2.82 9.58 6.43
CA VAL A 39 2.10 10.84 6.68
C VAL A 39 0.72 10.79 6.01
N GLU A 40 -0.27 11.44 6.62
CA GLU A 40 -1.50 11.77 5.90
C GLU A 40 -1.15 12.57 4.65
N THR A 41 -1.87 12.36 3.55
CA THR A 41 -1.58 12.82 2.19
C THR A 41 -0.40 12.14 1.47
N GLY A 42 0.32 11.23 2.16
CA GLY A 42 1.35 10.39 1.55
C GLY A 42 0.82 9.45 0.48
N ARG A 43 1.66 9.08 -0.48
CA ARG A 43 1.38 8.18 -1.59
C ARG A 43 1.89 6.77 -1.30
N LEU A 44 1.01 5.80 -1.54
CA LEU A 44 1.27 4.37 -1.45
C LEU A 44 1.36 3.80 -2.86
N TRP A 45 2.55 3.37 -3.25
CA TRP A 45 2.80 2.58 -4.44
C TRP A 45 2.40 1.13 -4.18
N ILE A 46 1.63 0.56 -5.10
CA ILE A 46 0.96 -0.73 -4.91
C ILE A 46 1.69 -1.82 -5.68
N TYR A 47 2.52 -2.58 -4.96
CA TYR A 47 3.18 -3.76 -5.50
C TYR A 47 2.25 -4.98 -5.43
N SER A 48 1.95 -5.55 -6.59
CA SER A 48 1.27 -6.83 -6.71
C SER A 48 2.26 -7.98 -6.62
N THR A 49 2.00 -8.93 -5.72
CA THR A 49 2.83 -10.14 -5.57
C THR A 49 2.68 -11.10 -6.76
N LYS A 50 3.25 -12.32 -6.65
CA LYS A 50 3.10 -13.37 -7.67
C LYS A 50 1.63 -13.64 -8.01
N PRO A 51 1.31 -13.96 -9.28
CA PRO A 51 2.24 -14.11 -10.41
C PRO A 51 2.63 -12.79 -11.10
N VAL A 52 2.00 -11.66 -10.78
CA VAL A 52 2.20 -10.37 -11.47
C VAL A 52 3.59 -9.76 -11.22
N GLN A 53 4.01 -9.70 -9.95
CA GLN A 53 5.34 -9.22 -9.54
C GLN A 53 5.71 -7.82 -10.05
N ALA A 54 4.80 -6.84 -9.95
CA ALA A 54 5.01 -5.47 -10.45
C ALA A 54 4.31 -4.43 -9.56
N ILE A 55 4.76 -3.18 -9.60
CA ILE A 55 3.94 -2.04 -9.16
C ILE A 55 2.90 -1.76 -10.23
N LEU A 56 1.62 -1.70 -9.85
CA LEU A 56 0.50 -1.51 -10.77
C LEU A 56 -0.05 -0.08 -10.79
N GLY A 57 0.39 0.74 -9.83
CA GLY A 57 -0.19 2.06 -9.60
C GLY A 57 0.06 2.55 -8.19
N TYR A 58 -0.70 3.57 -7.82
CA TYR A 58 -0.61 4.16 -6.50
C TYR A 58 -1.98 4.70 -6.02
N ALA A 59 -2.05 5.00 -4.73
CA ALA A 59 -3.14 5.77 -4.14
C ALA A 59 -2.59 6.69 -3.06
N ARG A 60 -3.31 7.76 -2.73
CA ARG A 60 -2.96 8.66 -1.61
C ARG A 60 -3.71 8.30 -0.35
N ILE A 61 -3.12 8.59 0.80
CA ILE A 61 -3.73 8.38 2.11
C ILE A 61 -4.54 9.62 2.48
N ARG A 62 -5.86 9.47 2.56
CA ARG A 62 -6.76 10.51 3.04
C ARG A 62 -6.66 10.66 4.55
N GLN A 63 -6.65 9.53 5.26
CA GLN A 63 -6.67 9.49 6.71
C GLN A 63 -6.13 8.15 7.21
N ILE A 64 -5.51 8.16 8.39
CA ILE A 64 -5.11 6.95 9.10
C ILE A 64 -5.97 6.81 10.36
N VAL A 65 -6.69 5.69 10.47
CA VAL A 65 -7.55 5.40 11.63
C VAL A 65 -7.03 4.17 12.35
N THR A 66 -6.96 4.25 13.67
CA THR A 66 -6.49 3.15 14.52
C THR A 66 -7.54 2.85 15.57
N GLY A 67 -7.84 1.57 15.77
CA GLY A 67 -8.86 1.13 16.72
C GLY A 67 -8.82 -0.37 16.95
N THR A 68 -9.89 -0.91 17.53
CA THR A 68 -10.06 -2.36 17.63
C THR A 68 -10.42 -2.93 16.25
N PRO A 69 -10.08 -4.21 15.95
CA PRO A 69 -10.53 -4.83 14.70
C PRO A 69 -12.05 -4.84 14.53
N HIS A 70 -12.79 -5.01 15.62
CA HIS A 70 -14.24 -4.96 15.60
C HIS A 70 -14.76 -3.60 15.10
N ASP A 71 -14.27 -2.52 15.70
CA ASP A 71 -14.75 -1.18 15.37
C ASP A 71 -14.34 -0.80 13.96
N LEU A 72 -13.10 -1.08 13.55
CA LEU A 72 -12.65 -0.78 12.19
C LEU A 72 -13.43 -1.58 11.14
N TRP A 73 -13.77 -2.84 11.41
CA TRP A 73 -14.60 -3.62 10.51
C TRP A 73 -15.99 -3.00 10.35
N SER A 74 -16.64 -2.66 11.48
CA SER A 74 -17.97 -2.06 11.47
C SER A 74 -18.06 -0.75 10.69
N HIS A 75 -16.99 0.05 10.67
CA HIS A 75 -16.98 1.35 10.00
C HIS A 75 -16.50 1.28 8.55
N TYR A 76 -15.58 0.36 8.22
CA TYR A 76 -14.82 0.41 6.97
C TYR A 76 -14.78 -0.90 6.18
N GLY A 77 -15.39 -1.97 6.69
CA GLY A 77 -15.33 -3.31 6.09
C GLY A 77 -15.86 -3.36 4.65
N GLU A 78 -16.95 -2.64 4.35
CA GLU A 78 -17.57 -2.60 3.01
C GLU A 78 -16.63 -2.02 1.93
N GLN A 79 -15.71 -1.14 2.32
CA GLN A 79 -14.80 -0.43 1.42
C GLN A 79 -13.47 -1.17 1.21
N ALA A 80 -13.25 -2.25 1.97
CA ALA A 80 -11.95 -2.89 2.07
C ALA A 80 -11.75 -4.07 1.09
N PHE A 81 -12.78 -4.40 0.30
CA PHE A 81 -12.73 -5.42 -0.76
C PHE A 81 -12.23 -6.79 -0.25
N LEU A 82 -12.58 -7.16 0.99
CA LEU A 82 -12.35 -8.48 1.53
C LEU A 82 -13.59 -8.94 2.30
N THR A 83 -13.74 -10.25 2.47
CA THR A 83 -14.81 -10.80 3.28
C THR A 83 -14.53 -10.61 4.77
N GLU A 84 -15.58 -10.57 5.59
CA GLU A 84 -15.46 -10.55 7.05
C GLU A 84 -14.64 -11.74 7.57
N LYS A 85 -14.78 -12.92 6.93
CA LYS A 85 -14.01 -14.11 7.29
C LYS A 85 -12.51 -13.91 7.07
N GLN A 86 -12.11 -13.33 5.92
CA GLN A 86 -10.70 -12.99 5.65
C GLN A 86 -10.20 -11.95 6.64
N TYR A 87 -11.01 -10.94 6.95
CA TYR A 87 -10.66 -9.90 7.92
C TYR A 87 -10.42 -10.48 9.32
N LYS A 88 -11.37 -11.28 9.82
CA LYS A 88 -11.28 -11.92 11.15
C LYS A 88 -10.06 -12.82 11.25
N ALA A 89 -9.80 -13.66 10.24
CA ALA A 89 -8.60 -14.48 10.19
C ALA A 89 -7.32 -13.61 10.17
N TYR A 90 -7.32 -12.54 9.36
CA TYR A 90 -6.20 -11.62 9.30
C TYR A 90 -5.99 -10.84 10.59
N PHE A 91 -6.97 -10.63 11.46
CA PHE A 91 -6.80 -9.94 12.75
C PHE A 91 -6.92 -10.87 13.98
N GLU A 92 -6.87 -12.19 13.78
CA GLU A 92 -6.89 -13.15 14.87
C GLU A 92 -5.78 -12.85 15.89
N ASN A 93 -6.16 -12.82 17.17
CA ASN A 93 -5.30 -12.47 18.32
C ASN A 93 -4.71 -11.06 18.28
N SER A 94 -5.28 -10.14 17.50
CA SER A 94 -4.93 -8.72 17.49
C SER A 94 -5.97 -7.92 18.28
N ASP A 95 -5.54 -7.12 19.24
CA ASP A 95 -6.37 -6.13 19.94
C ASP A 95 -6.48 -4.80 19.19
N LYS A 96 -5.60 -4.60 18.21
CA LYS A 96 -5.45 -3.35 17.47
C LYS A 96 -5.39 -3.59 15.97
N ALA A 97 -5.92 -2.64 15.23
CA ALA A 97 -5.86 -2.58 13.78
C ALA A 97 -5.65 -1.12 13.32
N THR A 98 -5.10 -0.97 12.12
CA THR A 98 -4.93 0.33 11.43
C THR A 98 -5.63 0.25 10.08
N ALA A 99 -6.41 1.27 9.74
CA ALA A 99 -7.02 1.47 8.43
C ALA A 99 -6.38 2.67 7.73
N PHE A 100 -5.93 2.47 6.51
CA PHE A 100 -5.58 3.54 5.58
C PHE A 100 -6.78 3.79 4.68
N LEU A 101 -7.38 4.97 4.81
CA LEU A 101 -8.42 5.43 3.89
C LEU A 101 -7.73 6.02 2.67
N LEU A 102 -8.03 5.48 1.50
CA LEU A 102 -7.34 5.79 0.25
C LEU A 102 -8.21 6.67 -0.64
N TYR A 103 -7.56 7.53 -1.41
CA TYR A 103 -8.16 8.36 -2.45
C TYR A 103 -7.16 8.59 -3.59
N ASP A 104 -7.61 9.20 -4.69
CA ASP A 104 -6.76 9.54 -5.84
C ASP A 104 -6.00 8.30 -6.37
N ASN A 105 -6.77 7.22 -6.60
CA ASN A 105 -6.29 5.94 -7.08
C ASN A 105 -5.90 6.06 -8.56
N GLN A 106 -4.68 5.66 -8.88
CA GLN A 106 -4.09 5.69 -10.21
C GLN A 106 -3.65 4.28 -10.60
N THR A 107 -4.01 3.86 -11.80
CA THR A 107 -3.34 2.77 -12.52
C THR A 107 -2.22 3.34 -13.39
N ILE A 108 -1.06 2.66 -13.42
CA ILE A 108 0.06 2.96 -14.33
C ILE A 108 0.41 1.73 -15.17
N SER A 109 1.29 1.93 -16.17
CA SER A 109 1.96 0.80 -16.80
C SER A 109 2.78 0.00 -15.79
N PRO A 110 2.60 -1.33 -15.71
CA PRO A 110 3.22 -2.13 -14.67
C PRO A 110 4.75 -2.01 -14.64
N ILE A 111 5.31 -1.61 -13.51
CA ILE A 111 6.76 -1.56 -13.28
C ILE A 111 7.20 -2.89 -12.68
N SER A 112 7.86 -3.72 -13.47
CA SER A 112 8.24 -5.09 -13.10
C SER A 112 9.27 -5.16 -11.97
N LEU A 113 9.34 -6.30 -11.29
CA LEU A 113 10.38 -6.54 -10.27
C LEU A 113 11.82 -6.35 -10.79
N THR A 114 12.06 -6.65 -12.07
CA THR A 114 13.38 -6.45 -12.70
C THR A 114 13.70 -4.97 -12.79
N GLU A 115 12.76 -4.15 -13.23
CA GLU A 115 12.90 -2.70 -13.30
C GLU A 115 13.08 -2.07 -11.91
N LEU A 116 12.30 -2.51 -10.93
CA LEU A 116 12.46 -2.08 -9.53
C LEU A 116 13.86 -2.40 -8.99
N ARG A 117 14.45 -3.52 -9.41
CA ARG A 117 15.82 -3.89 -9.04
C ARG A 117 16.88 -3.07 -9.75
N ASN A 118 16.58 -2.48 -10.91
CA ASN A 118 17.48 -1.52 -11.54
C ASN A 118 17.52 -0.19 -10.76
N ILE A 119 16.40 0.20 -10.15
CA ILE A 119 16.31 1.38 -9.27
C ILE A 119 16.95 1.07 -7.90
N ARG A 120 16.55 -0.04 -7.28
CA ARG A 120 17.05 -0.50 -5.97
C ARG A 120 17.51 -1.96 -6.09
N PRO A 121 18.82 -2.25 -6.25
CA PRO A 121 19.35 -3.59 -6.48
C PRO A 121 18.90 -4.68 -5.50
N ARG A 122 18.59 -4.31 -4.26
CA ARG A 122 18.08 -5.21 -3.22
C ARG A 122 16.62 -4.92 -2.85
N PHE A 123 15.80 -4.63 -3.86
CA PHE A 123 14.35 -4.54 -3.67
C PHE A 123 13.77 -5.93 -3.40
N TYR A 124 13.05 -6.02 -2.28
CA TYR A 124 12.20 -7.15 -1.91
C TYR A 124 10.79 -6.62 -1.65
N PRO A 125 9.73 -7.34 -2.07
CA PRO A 125 8.37 -6.98 -1.74
C PRO A 125 8.23 -6.81 -0.22
N PRO A 126 7.84 -5.63 0.30
CA PRO A 126 7.78 -5.40 1.73
C PRO A 126 6.68 -6.24 2.38
N GLN A 127 6.97 -6.82 3.55
CA GLN A 127 5.97 -7.48 4.39
C GLN A 127 5.02 -6.48 5.07
N SER A 128 5.50 -5.27 5.35
CA SER A 128 4.72 -4.16 5.90
C SER A 128 4.68 -3.01 4.90
N LEU A 129 5.74 -2.18 4.88
CA LEU A 129 6.00 -1.19 3.84
C LEU A 129 7.51 -1.01 3.66
N THR A 130 7.93 -0.31 2.61
CA THR A 130 9.27 0.26 2.49
C THR A 130 9.17 1.70 2.01
N TRP A 131 9.96 2.60 2.61
CA TRP A 131 10.04 4.00 2.19
C TRP A 131 10.83 4.12 0.89
N LEU A 132 10.47 5.10 0.07
CA LEU A 132 11.21 5.48 -1.12
C LEU A 132 12.00 6.76 -0.85
N SER A 133 13.22 6.84 -1.39
CA SER A 133 13.94 8.11 -1.46
C SER A 133 13.32 9.02 -2.54
N PRO A 134 13.61 10.33 -2.52
CA PRO A 134 13.21 11.22 -3.60
C PRO A 134 13.71 10.76 -4.98
N GLU A 135 14.95 10.25 -5.05
CA GLU A 135 15.53 9.74 -6.30
C GLU A 135 14.77 8.51 -6.81
N GLU A 136 14.45 7.55 -5.92
CA GLU A 136 13.69 6.36 -6.29
C GLU A 136 12.28 6.73 -6.75
N THR A 137 11.64 7.69 -6.08
CA THR A 137 10.30 8.18 -6.43
C THR A 137 10.29 8.80 -7.81
N SER A 138 11.22 9.72 -8.11
CA SER A 138 11.32 10.34 -9.43
C SER A 138 11.56 9.32 -10.55
N ARG A 139 12.33 8.25 -10.26
CA ARG A 139 12.55 7.16 -11.23
C ARG A 139 11.27 6.36 -11.48
N LEU A 140 10.47 6.07 -10.44
CA LEU A 140 9.20 5.37 -10.60
C LEU A 140 8.18 6.19 -11.38
N GLU A 141 8.07 7.49 -11.11
CA GLU A 141 7.17 8.39 -11.85
C GLU A 141 7.51 8.41 -13.34
N ALA A 142 8.79 8.57 -13.69
CA ALA A 142 9.24 8.56 -15.07
C ALA A 142 8.95 7.25 -15.81
N MET A 143 8.81 6.13 -15.10
CA MET A 143 8.47 4.82 -15.70
C MET A 143 6.96 4.59 -15.80
N GLY A 144 6.17 5.15 -14.87
CA GLY A 144 4.73 4.93 -14.78
C GLY A 144 3.89 5.76 -15.77
N ASP A 145 4.46 6.83 -16.34
CA ASP A 145 3.80 7.74 -17.29
C ASP A 145 3.90 7.28 -18.77
N HIS A 146 4.45 6.10 -19.02
CA HIS A 146 4.59 5.48 -20.35
C HIS A 146 3.51 4.44 -20.62
#